data_AF-A0A812KYA0-F1
#
_entry.id   AF-A0A812KYA0-F1
#
_cell.length_a   1.000
_cell.length_b   1.000
_cell.length_c   1.000
_cell.angle_alpha   90.00
_cell.angle_beta   90.00
_cell.angle_gamma   90.00
#
_symmetry.space_group_name_H-M   'P 1'
#
loop_
_entity.id
_entity.type
_entity.pdbx_description
1 polymer ?
#
loop_
_entity_poly.entity_id
_entity_poly.type
_entity_poly.pdbx_seq_one_letter_code
_entity_poly.pdbx_strand_id
1 'polypeptide(L)'
;MDGAYSVAKWAPCFGLGSPPTTRNECCMRELVDVKRCFSGAFTERECCSQGYAMLFADSPREPVRAQGDHHPAFAEQQSSWESWINSSSQIVEMKLGDISLVLRDFKSSRFGIHGQLDELQKDDYGASKLSLRHSDVVLDVGANVGVVAVWLARLYPGIRIIAMEPDPTNFRFMLWNLHANNVTAQVWPVNAGACESGNVTYELWPPIQGGILRRIVRSNVPCLSLQRIYNMFALQELSVLKLDCEGCEFSFITSQSAEGPLRRVRKIVGEFHDPSLVKFSAISVEQALRAHEIMCAPGNLVLGCHHPAWPYQ
;
A
#
# COMPACT_ATOMS: atom_id res chain seq x y z
N MET A 1 -28.94 2.41 -20.74
CA MET A 1 -29.82 3.52 -20.34
C MET A 1 -30.97 2.82 -19.62
N ASP A 2 -31.15 2.78 -18.31
CA ASP A 2 -30.83 3.70 -17.22
C ASP A 2 -30.53 2.89 -15.94
N GLY A 3 -29.25 2.59 -15.70
CA GLY A 3 -28.84 1.75 -14.56
C GLY A 3 -27.77 2.36 -13.68
N ALA A 4 -27.33 3.58 -14.00
CA ALA A 4 -26.60 4.39 -13.04
C ALA A 4 -27.62 4.95 -12.05
N TYR A 5 -27.50 4.62 -10.77
CA TYR A 5 -27.99 5.52 -9.72
C TYR A 5 -27.14 6.78 -9.81
N SER A 6 -27.47 7.62 -10.79
CA SER A 6 -26.77 8.87 -11.06
C SER A 6 -27.01 9.81 -9.90
N VAL A 7 -26.09 10.77 -9.72
CA VAL A 7 -26.28 11.94 -8.85
C VAL A 7 -27.66 12.61 -9.11
N ALA A 8 -28.26 12.42 -10.29
CA ALA A 8 -29.59 12.93 -10.64
C ALA A 8 -30.74 12.32 -9.80
N LYS A 9 -30.67 11.07 -9.33
CA LYS A 9 -31.72 10.52 -8.42
C LYS A 9 -31.67 11.18 -7.03
N TRP A 10 -30.49 11.67 -6.66
CA TRP A 10 -30.22 12.34 -5.38
C TRP A 10 -30.23 13.86 -5.49
N ALA A 11 -30.35 14.42 -6.70
CA ALA A 11 -30.47 15.85 -6.93
C ALA A 11 -31.55 16.51 -6.05
N PRO A 12 -32.70 15.87 -5.74
CA PRO A 12 -33.67 16.41 -4.78
C PRO A 12 -33.17 16.50 -3.33
N CYS A 13 -32.13 15.77 -2.92
CA CYS A 13 -31.49 15.94 -1.60
C CYS A 13 -30.39 17.03 -1.61
N PHE A 14 -29.97 17.51 -2.80
CA PHE A 14 -28.85 18.45 -2.99
C PHE A 14 -29.25 19.77 -3.69
N GLY A 15 -30.49 19.92 -4.13
CA GLY A 15 -30.97 21.07 -4.90
C GLY A 15 -31.28 22.30 -4.04
N LEU A 16 -31.02 23.48 -4.61
CA LEU A 16 -31.47 24.77 -4.04
C LEU A 16 -33.01 24.81 -4.08
N GLY A 17 -33.66 24.53 -2.95
CA GLY A 17 -35.13 24.51 -2.81
C GLY A 17 -35.69 23.28 -2.08
N SER A 18 -34.85 22.30 -1.76
CA SER A 18 -35.26 21.11 -1.00
C SER A 18 -35.48 21.43 0.49
N PRO A 19 -36.41 20.73 1.18
CA PRO A 19 -36.62 20.93 2.61
C PRO A 19 -35.31 20.70 3.40
N PRO A 20 -35.13 21.34 4.57
CA PRO A 20 -33.93 21.19 5.41
C PRO A 20 -33.97 19.84 6.14
N THR A 21 -33.96 18.74 5.41
CA THR A 21 -33.78 17.39 5.93
C THR A 21 -32.32 17.02 5.85
N THR A 22 -31.79 16.39 6.89
CA THR A 22 -30.41 15.90 6.87
C THR A 22 -30.25 14.81 5.79
N ARG A 23 -29.02 14.61 5.30
CA ARG A 23 -28.72 13.56 4.30
C ARG A 23 -29.21 12.18 4.74
N ASN A 24 -29.08 11.89 6.03
CA ASN A 24 -29.56 10.66 6.65
C ASN A 24 -31.08 10.53 6.53
N GLU A 25 -31.84 11.58 6.86
CA GLU A 25 -33.31 11.54 6.76
C GLU A 25 -33.80 11.42 5.31
N CYS A 26 -33.12 12.06 4.35
CA CYS A 26 -33.43 11.91 2.92
C CYS A 26 -33.19 10.45 2.46
N CYS A 27 -32.07 9.86 2.86
CA CYS A 27 -31.71 8.48 2.56
C CYS A 27 -32.70 7.48 3.15
N MET A 28 -33.05 7.61 4.44
CA MET A 28 -33.98 6.72 5.16
C MET A 28 -35.41 6.74 4.60
N ARG A 29 -35.86 7.87 4.03
CA ARG A 29 -37.21 8.01 3.44
C ARG A 29 -37.37 7.29 2.11
N GLU A 30 -36.29 7.13 1.35
CA GLU A 30 -36.28 6.48 0.03
C GLU A 30 -36.03 4.96 0.10
N LEU A 31 -35.82 4.40 1.31
CA LEU A 31 -35.38 3.03 1.56
C LEU A 31 -36.53 2.02 1.79
N VAL A 32 -37.40 1.80 0.79
CA VAL A 32 -38.43 0.74 0.85
C VAL A 32 -37.87 -0.67 0.50
N ASP A 33 -36.63 -0.81 0.02
CA ASP A 33 -36.09 -2.11 -0.42
C ASP A 33 -34.61 -2.33 -0.04
N VAL A 34 -34.36 -2.54 1.26
CA VAL A 34 -33.00 -2.63 1.86
C VAL A 34 -32.48 -4.07 1.93
N LYS A 35 -32.35 -4.74 0.77
CA LYS A 35 -31.50 -5.95 0.66
C LYS A 35 -30.07 -5.65 0.14
N ARG A 36 -29.71 -4.37 -0.04
CA ARG A 36 -28.56 -3.94 -0.85
C ARG A 36 -27.79 -2.71 -0.31
N CYS A 37 -27.48 -2.64 0.99
CA CYS A 37 -26.17 -2.08 1.35
C CYS A 37 -25.17 -3.20 1.09
N PHE A 38 -24.45 -3.11 -0.03
CA PHE A 38 -23.85 -4.24 -0.75
C PHE A 38 -22.68 -4.89 0.02
N SER A 39 -23.00 -6.00 0.69
CA SER A 39 -22.26 -6.75 1.73
C SER A 39 -22.60 -6.30 3.16
N GLY A 40 -22.79 -7.25 4.08
CA GLY A 40 -23.16 -7.01 5.49
C GLY A 40 -22.10 -6.30 6.34
N ALA A 41 -21.11 -5.66 5.70
CA ALA A 41 -19.99 -4.99 6.35
C ALA A 41 -20.29 -3.55 6.81
N PHE A 42 -21.36 -2.91 6.30
CA PHE A 42 -21.69 -1.51 6.59
C PHE A 42 -23.05 -1.36 7.28
N THR A 43 -23.13 -0.43 8.22
CA THR A 43 -24.42 -0.03 8.81
C THR A 43 -25.20 0.91 7.89
N GLU A 44 -26.52 0.97 8.04
CA GLU A 44 -27.40 1.86 7.27
C GLU A 44 -26.99 3.34 7.41
N ARG A 45 -26.60 3.76 8.61
CA ARG A 45 -26.11 5.11 8.89
C ARG A 45 -24.80 5.42 8.15
N GLU A 46 -23.92 4.45 7.99
CA GLU A 46 -22.66 4.61 7.24
C GLU A 46 -22.94 4.75 5.74
N CYS A 47 -23.84 3.93 5.19
CA CYS A 47 -24.31 4.06 3.81
C CYS A 47 -24.94 5.43 3.51
N CYS A 48 -25.66 6.01 4.47
CA CYS A 48 -26.45 7.23 4.29
C CYS A 48 -25.70 8.55 4.59
N SER A 49 -24.52 8.50 5.20
CA SER A 49 -23.84 9.69 5.74
C SER A 49 -23.26 10.64 4.66
N GLN A 50 -22.58 10.12 3.64
CA GLN A 50 -21.89 10.94 2.63
C GLN A 50 -22.14 10.52 1.16
N GLY A 51 -23.16 9.68 0.93
CA GLY A 51 -23.31 8.94 -0.32
C GLY A 51 -22.52 7.63 -0.23
N TYR A 52 -23.05 6.58 -0.87
CA TYR A 52 -22.65 5.18 -0.72
C TYR A 52 -21.16 5.01 -0.41
N ALA A 53 -20.85 4.25 0.65
CA ALA A 53 -19.58 4.02 1.35
C ALA A 53 -18.33 3.62 0.52
N MET A 54 -18.18 4.10 -0.70
CA MET A 54 -17.23 3.68 -1.72
C MET A 54 -16.76 4.90 -2.52
N LEU A 55 -15.85 5.68 -1.92
CA LEU A 55 -15.04 6.64 -2.67
C LEU A 55 -13.64 6.06 -2.80
N PHE A 56 -13.17 5.94 -4.05
CA PHE A 56 -11.76 5.67 -4.32
C PHE A 56 -10.98 6.96 -4.14
N ALA A 57 -9.79 6.87 -3.57
CA ALA A 57 -8.87 7.99 -3.59
C ALA A 57 -8.37 8.18 -5.02
N ASP A 58 -8.45 9.41 -5.54
CA ASP A 58 -7.54 9.80 -6.62
C ASP A 58 -6.11 9.79 -6.07
N SER A 59 -5.11 9.50 -6.92
CA SER A 59 -3.71 9.75 -6.58
C SER A 59 -3.58 11.13 -5.94
N PRO A 60 -2.83 11.28 -4.83
CA PRO A 60 -2.36 12.59 -4.44
C PRO A 60 -1.81 13.25 -5.71
N ARG A 61 -2.36 14.41 -6.09
CA ARG A 61 -1.90 15.16 -7.28
C ARG A 61 -0.51 15.75 -7.08
N GLU A 62 0.10 15.48 -5.93
CA GLU A 62 1.41 15.97 -5.58
C GLU A 62 2.50 15.16 -6.28
N PRO A 63 3.54 15.80 -6.85
CA PRO A 63 4.66 15.09 -7.44
C PRO A 63 5.37 14.25 -6.37
N VAL A 64 6.03 13.17 -6.77
CA VAL A 64 6.97 12.45 -5.90
C VAL A 64 8.00 13.46 -5.39
N ARG A 65 8.00 13.70 -4.07
CA ARG A 65 8.92 14.65 -3.43
C ARG A 65 10.00 13.92 -2.65
N ALA A 66 11.21 14.46 -2.71
CA ALA A 66 12.28 14.09 -1.79
C ALA A 66 11.98 14.62 -0.37
N GLN A 67 12.61 14.02 0.64
CA GLN A 67 12.50 14.41 2.05
C GLN A 67 12.93 15.88 2.23
N GLY A 68 12.08 16.73 2.82
CA GLY A 68 12.39 18.16 3.04
C GLY A 68 11.17 19.10 3.15
N ASP A 69 10.03 18.70 2.59
CA ASP A 69 8.73 19.38 2.74
C ASP A 69 7.94 18.86 3.96
N HIS A 70 6.81 19.50 4.30
CA HIS A 70 5.87 18.96 5.29
C HIS A 70 5.45 17.54 4.89
N HIS A 71 5.53 16.59 5.83
CA HIS A 71 5.22 15.19 5.58
C HIS A 71 3.76 15.03 5.12
N PRO A 72 3.47 14.27 4.04
CA PRO A 72 2.16 14.27 3.37
C PRO A 72 1.01 13.74 4.23
N ALA A 73 1.31 12.96 5.27
CA ALA A 73 0.31 12.55 6.27
C ALA A 73 -0.33 13.74 7.03
N PHE A 74 0.32 14.92 7.05
CA PHE A 74 -0.22 16.12 7.69
C PHE A 74 -0.82 17.12 6.68
N ALA A 75 -0.95 16.74 5.40
CA ALA A 75 -1.55 17.62 4.40
C ALA A 75 -3.06 17.76 4.58
N GLU A 76 -3.62 18.94 4.30
CA GLU A 76 -5.07 19.20 4.39
C GLU A 76 -5.89 18.23 3.51
N GLN A 77 -5.35 17.88 2.34
CA GLN A 77 -5.96 16.89 1.46
C GLN A 77 -6.06 15.51 2.12
N GLN A 78 -5.06 15.14 2.92
CA GLN A 78 -5.07 13.88 3.67
C GLN A 78 -6.11 13.92 4.78
N SER A 79 -6.12 14.97 5.62
CA SER A 79 -7.13 15.11 6.68
C SER A 79 -8.56 15.14 6.14
N SER A 80 -8.76 15.78 4.98
CA SER A 80 -10.03 15.75 4.26
C SER A 80 -10.37 14.32 3.84
N TRP A 81 -9.46 13.61 3.17
CA TRP A 81 -9.69 12.23 2.75
C TRP A 81 -10.03 11.29 3.93
N GLU A 82 -9.30 11.39 5.04
CA GLU A 82 -9.57 10.62 6.27
C GLU A 82 -10.98 10.89 6.80
N SER A 83 -11.40 12.16 6.88
CA SER A 83 -12.75 12.52 7.32
C SER A 83 -13.85 11.96 6.42
N TRP A 84 -13.58 11.81 5.13
CA TRP A 84 -14.55 11.30 4.17
C TRP A 84 -14.65 9.77 4.21
N ILE A 85 -13.51 9.08 4.37
CA ILE A 85 -13.45 7.62 4.32
C ILE A 85 -13.57 6.94 5.69
N ASN A 86 -13.56 7.70 6.79
CA ASN A 86 -13.56 7.13 8.14
C ASN A 86 -14.68 6.10 8.38
N SER A 87 -15.91 6.37 7.94
CA SER A 87 -17.04 5.43 8.06
C SER A 87 -16.90 4.16 7.20
N SER A 88 -16.06 4.21 6.17
CA SER A 88 -15.75 3.08 5.28
C SER A 88 -14.47 2.33 5.67
N SER A 89 -13.70 2.89 6.61
CA SER A 89 -12.48 2.30 7.14
C SER A 89 -12.75 1.44 8.38
N GLN A 90 -11.86 0.48 8.64
CA GLN A 90 -11.78 -0.25 9.90
C GLN A 90 -10.46 0.07 10.61
N ILE A 91 -10.44 -0.08 11.93
CA ILE A 91 -9.22 -0.06 12.73
C ILE A 91 -8.90 -1.50 13.08
N VAL A 92 -7.65 -1.90 12.86
CA VAL A 92 -7.12 -3.19 13.28
C VAL A 92 -5.94 -2.92 14.21
N GLU A 93 -6.10 -3.35 15.45
CA GLU A 93 -5.05 -3.30 16.46
C GLU A 93 -4.32 -4.64 16.49
N MET A 94 -3.00 -4.59 16.48
CA MET A 94 -2.17 -5.79 16.49
C MET A 94 -1.04 -5.63 17.49
N LYS A 95 -0.75 -6.71 18.22
CA LYS A 95 0.41 -6.78 19.11
C LYS A 95 1.42 -7.80 18.58
N LEU A 96 2.66 -7.35 18.37
CA LEU A 96 3.81 -8.13 17.93
C LEU A 96 4.89 -8.04 19.02
N GLY A 97 4.92 -9.02 19.93
CA GLY A 97 5.74 -8.92 21.14
C GLY A 97 5.32 -7.71 21.99
N ASP A 98 6.25 -6.79 22.23
CA ASP A 98 6.00 -5.54 22.97
C ASP A 98 5.53 -4.38 22.09
N ILE A 99 5.52 -4.57 20.77
CA ILE A 99 5.10 -3.53 19.82
C ILE A 99 3.60 -3.64 19.60
N SER A 100 2.89 -2.54 19.81
CA SER A 100 1.48 -2.40 19.43
C SER A 100 1.36 -1.52 18.20
N LEU A 101 0.60 -1.99 17.21
CA LEU A 101 0.34 -1.32 15.95
C LEU A 101 -1.16 -0.99 15.86
N VAL A 102 -1.46 0.22 15.39
CA VAL A 102 -2.83 0.66 15.08
C VAL A 102 -2.90 0.91 13.58
N LEU A 103 -3.58 0.04 12.86
CA LEU A 103 -3.61 0.07 11.41
C LEU A 103 -5.04 0.28 10.90
N ARG A 104 -5.16 0.87 9.72
CA ARG A 104 -6.42 1.15 9.05
C ARG A 104 -6.38 0.65 7.61
N ASP A 105 -7.51 0.13 7.18
CA ASP A 105 -7.79 -0.37 5.84
C ASP A 105 -9.31 -0.23 5.57
N PHE A 106 -9.78 -0.53 4.37
CA PHE A 106 -11.19 -0.65 4.07
C PHE A 106 -11.84 -1.80 4.83
N LYS A 107 -13.07 -1.58 5.29
CA LYS A 107 -13.93 -2.63 5.87
C LYS A 107 -14.16 -3.83 4.93
N SER A 108 -14.21 -3.56 3.63
CA SER A 108 -14.53 -4.55 2.60
C SER A 108 -13.29 -5.13 1.90
N SER A 109 -12.10 -4.89 2.45
CA SER A 109 -10.86 -5.41 1.88
C SER A 109 -10.89 -6.95 1.83
N ARG A 110 -10.74 -7.53 0.62
CA ARG A 110 -10.94 -8.96 0.35
C ARG A 110 -9.80 -9.83 0.87
N PHE A 111 -8.57 -9.32 0.75
CA PHE A 111 -7.34 -9.86 1.32
C PHE A 111 -6.82 -8.85 2.34
N GLY A 112 -7.73 -8.41 3.22
CA GLY A 112 -7.46 -7.30 4.13
C GLY A 112 -6.26 -7.54 5.02
N ILE A 113 -5.90 -6.50 5.75
CA ILE A 113 -4.69 -6.40 6.56
C ILE A 113 -4.28 -7.68 7.33
N HIS A 114 -5.23 -8.49 7.79
CA HIS A 114 -5.03 -9.77 8.46
C HIS A 114 -4.03 -10.73 7.76
N GLY A 115 -4.00 -10.78 6.42
CA GLY A 115 -3.01 -11.62 5.71
C GLY A 115 -1.57 -11.17 5.99
N GLN A 116 -1.30 -9.88 5.82
CA GLN A 116 -0.01 -9.29 6.19
C GLN A 116 0.29 -9.42 7.69
N LEU A 117 -0.73 -9.32 8.55
CA LEU A 117 -0.52 -9.52 9.98
C LEU A 117 -0.08 -10.96 10.29
N ASP A 118 -0.63 -11.96 9.60
CA ASP A 118 -0.20 -13.36 9.75
C ASP A 118 1.27 -13.55 9.29
N GLU A 119 1.67 -12.92 8.18
CA GLU A 119 3.06 -12.93 7.69
C GLU A 119 4.03 -12.25 8.68
N LEU A 120 3.61 -11.12 9.26
CA LEU A 120 4.38 -10.42 10.29
C LEU A 120 4.51 -11.25 11.57
N GLN A 121 3.47 -11.97 12.00
CA GLN A 121 3.53 -12.86 13.17
C GLN A 121 4.51 -14.02 12.96
N LYS A 122 4.57 -14.54 11.74
CA LYS A 122 5.51 -15.61 11.37
C LYS A 122 6.93 -15.10 11.12
N ASP A 123 7.10 -13.77 11.05
CA ASP A 123 8.34 -13.12 10.66
C ASP A 123 8.83 -13.63 9.28
N ASP A 124 7.91 -13.71 8.31
CA ASP A 124 8.18 -14.29 6.98
C ASP A 124 9.25 -13.52 6.20
N TYR A 125 9.40 -12.22 6.49
CA TYR A 125 10.49 -11.38 5.94
C TYR A 125 11.80 -11.45 6.75
N GLY A 126 11.85 -12.22 7.85
CA GLY A 126 12.99 -12.32 8.75
C GLY A 126 13.39 -10.97 9.37
N ALA A 127 12.44 -10.06 9.50
CA ALA A 127 12.66 -8.70 9.97
C ALA A 127 13.22 -8.69 11.38
N SER A 128 12.78 -9.59 12.27
CA SER A 128 13.32 -9.69 13.65
C SER A 128 14.80 -10.05 13.72
N LYS A 129 15.34 -10.65 12.64
CA LYS A 129 16.73 -11.09 12.53
C LYS A 129 17.62 -10.06 11.83
N LEU A 130 17.05 -8.93 11.39
CA LEU A 130 17.84 -7.87 10.77
C LEU A 130 18.72 -7.18 11.81
N SER A 131 19.97 -6.95 11.45
CA SER A 131 20.92 -6.19 12.27
C SER A 131 20.98 -4.74 11.80
N LEU A 132 19.85 -4.02 11.93
CA LEU A 132 19.75 -2.60 11.56
C LEU A 132 20.20 -1.68 12.70
N ARG A 133 20.88 -0.60 12.34
CA ARG A 133 21.43 0.42 13.24
C ARG A 133 20.84 1.79 12.93
N HIS A 134 21.03 2.74 13.84
CA HIS A 134 20.66 4.12 13.61
C HIS A 134 21.20 4.65 12.26
N SER A 135 20.40 5.41 11.53
CA SER A 135 20.68 5.94 10.19
C SER A 135 20.75 4.92 9.04
N ASP A 136 20.59 3.62 9.30
CA ASP A 136 20.39 2.63 8.23
C ASP A 136 19.15 2.98 7.40
N VAL A 137 19.20 2.64 6.11
CA VAL A 137 18.12 2.96 5.16
C VAL A 137 17.48 1.68 4.66
N VAL A 138 16.16 1.61 4.80
CA VAL A 138 15.31 0.57 4.24
C VAL A 138 14.49 1.15 3.09
N LEU A 139 14.44 0.43 1.97
CA LEU A 139 13.51 0.70 0.88
C LEU A 139 12.45 -0.41 0.87
N ASP A 140 11.20 -0.06 1.17
CA ASP A 140 10.04 -0.95 1.16
C ASP A 140 9.25 -0.73 -0.13
N VAL A 141 9.35 -1.66 -1.09
CA VAL A 141 8.65 -1.61 -2.37
C VAL A 141 7.39 -2.47 -2.30
N GLY A 142 6.26 -1.88 -2.68
CA GLY A 142 4.93 -2.45 -2.48
C GLY A 142 4.55 -2.41 -1.00
N ALA A 143 4.61 -1.21 -0.43
CA ALA A 143 4.37 -0.98 0.98
C ALA A 143 2.89 -1.19 1.37
N ASN A 144 1.98 -1.31 0.40
CA ASN A 144 0.54 -1.46 0.60
C ASN A 144 0.01 -0.39 1.57
N VAL A 145 -0.78 -0.75 2.58
CA VAL A 145 -1.24 0.17 3.63
C VAL A 145 -0.17 0.49 4.68
N GLY A 146 1.09 0.16 4.42
CA GLY A 146 2.26 0.54 5.22
C GLY A 146 2.59 -0.38 6.40
N VAL A 147 2.05 -1.60 6.45
CA VAL A 147 2.18 -2.49 7.62
C VAL A 147 3.64 -2.80 7.94
N VAL A 148 4.42 -3.22 6.94
CA VAL A 148 5.85 -3.56 7.11
C VAL A 148 6.66 -2.32 7.49
N ALA A 149 6.48 -1.19 6.79
CA ALA A 149 7.14 0.07 7.12
C ALA A 149 6.87 0.55 8.55
N VAL A 150 5.60 0.52 9.00
CA VAL A 150 5.22 0.85 10.38
C VAL A 150 5.93 -0.10 11.35
N TRP A 151 5.85 -1.40 11.12
CA TRP A 151 6.45 -2.38 12.02
C TRP A 151 7.97 -2.20 12.14
N LEU A 152 8.70 -2.06 11.03
CA LEU A 152 10.14 -1.84 11.03
C LEU A 152 10.53 -0.54 11.75
N ALA A 153 9.77 0.54 11.57
CA ALA A 153 10.04 1.82 12.25
C ALA A 153 9.79 1.74 13.77
N ARG A 154 8.91 0.83 14.22
CA ARG A 154 8.67 0.56 15.64
C ARG A 154 9.72 -0.40 16.22
N LEU A 155 10.17 -1.37 15.42
CA LEU A 155 11.14 -2.39 15.81
C LEU A 155 12.59 -1.85 15.86
N TYR A 156 12.94 -0.94 14.96
CA TYR A 156 14.29 -0.38 14.84
C TYR A 156 14.28 1.15 14.94
N PRO A 157 14.26 1.73 16.17
CA PRO A 157 14.27 3.17 16.33
C PRO A 157 15.48 3.84 15.68
N GLY A 158 15.22 4.84 14.84
CA GLY A 158 16.22 5.71 14.22
C GLY A 158 16.75 5.23 12.88
N ILE A 159 16.16 4.18 12.29
CA ILE A 159 16.36 3.89 10.86
C ILE A 159 15.57 4.90 10.01
N ARG A 160 15.91 4.98 8.73
CA ARG A 160 15.13 5.70 7.72
C ARG A 160 14.47 4.69 6.80
N ILE A 161 13.18 4.86 6.54
CA ILE A 161 12.42 3.97 5.66
C ILE A 161 11.85 4.80 4.53
N ILE A 162 12.05 4.37 3.29
CA ILE A 162 11.38 4.90 2.11
C ILE A 162 10.33 3.85 1.73
N ALA A 163 9.05 4.19 1.88
CA ALA A 163 7.94 3.26 1.64
C ALA A 163 7.21 3.62 0.34
N MET A 164 7.31 2.74 -0.66
CA MET A 164 6.75 2.95 -1.98
C MET A 164 5.48 2.13 -2.16
N GLU A 165 4.37 2.82 -2.38
CA GLU A 165 3.09 2.19 -2.71
C GLU A 165 2.48 2.87 -3.94
N PRO A 166 2.28 2.15 -5.05
CA PRO A 166 1.69 2.73 -6.24
C PRO A 166 0.17 2.92 -6.17
N ASP A 167 -0.59 2.05 -5.51
CA ASP A 167 -2.05 2.19 -5.39
C ASP A 167 -2.35 3.45 -4.57
N PRO A 168 -3.02 4.46 -5.15
CA PRO A 168 -3.36 5.70 -4.46
C PRO A 168 -4.11 5.52 -3.16
N THR A 169 -4.96 4.51 -3.11
CA THR A 169 -5.85 4.26 -1.99
C THR A 169 -5.09 3.59 -0.86
N ASN A 170 -4.28 2.58 -1.18
CA ASN A 170 -3.36 1.98 -0.21
C ASN A 170 -2.36 3.01 0.31
N PHE A 171 -1.83 3.87 -0.57
CA PHE A 171 -0.95 4.96 -0.20
C PHE A 171 -1.60 5.92 0.81
N ARG A 172 -2.86 6.29 0.62
CA ARG A 172 -3.62 7.14 1.55
C ARG A 172 -3.84 6.47 2.90
N PHE A 173 -4.11 5.16 2.93
CA PHE A 173 -4.16 4.39 4.17
C PHE A 173 -2.78 4.29 4.83
N MET A 174 -1.71 4.11 4.06
CA MET A 174 -0.34 4.17 4.58
C MET A 174 -0.08 5.50 5.27
N LEU A 175 -0.41 6.64 4.65
CA LEU A 175 -0.26 7.96 5.30
C LEU A 175 -0.97 8.01 6.66
N TRP A 176 -2.20 7.52 6.72
CA TRP A 176 -2.99 7.46 7.96
C TRP A 176 -2.33 6.57 9.02
N ASN A 177 -1.82 5.40 8.60
CA ASN A 177 -1.16 4.43 9.47
C ASN A 177 0.19 4.94 9.99
N LEU A 178 0.97 5.63 9.16
CA LEU A 178 2.23 6.26 9.59
C LEU A 178 1.98 7.30 10.68
N HIS A 179 0.94 8.11 10.51
CA HIS A 179 0.53 9.11 11.50
C HIS A 179 0.01 8.46 12.79
N ALA A 180 -0.90 7.50 12.68
CA ALA A 180 -1.49 6.80 13.83
C ALA A 180 -0.45 6.07 14.71
N ASN A 181 0.66 5.63 14.13
CA ASN A 181 1.75 4.93 14.85
C ASN A 181 2.92 5.84 15.23
N ASN A 182 2.84 7.16 14.99
CA ASN A 182 3.90 8.13 15.27
C ASN A 182 5.26 7.79 14.63
N VAL A 183 5.25 7.32 13.37
CA VAL A 183 6.46 6.91 12.64
C VAL A 183 6.83 7.82 11.47
N THR A 184 6.11 8.92 11.26
CA THR A 184 6.33 9.88 10.16
C THR A 184 7.71 10.57 10.18
N ALA A 185 8.41 10.55 11.32
CA ALA A 185 9.78 11.05 11.42
C ALA A 185 10.82 10.07 10.84
N GLN A 186 10.49 8.78 10.77
CA GLN A 186 11.37 7.70 10.30
C GLN A 186 11.01 7.23 8.90
N VAL A 187 9.71 7.26 8.56
CA VAL A 187 9.19 6.73 7.30
C VAL A 187 8.81 7.87 6.37
N TRP A 188 9.37 7.87 5.15
CA TRP A 188 8.98 8.76 4.07
C TRP A 188 8.18 7.99 3.00
N PRO A 189 6.90 8.33 2.81
CA PRO A 189 6.03 7.64 1.85
C PRO A 189 6.18 8.19 0.43
N VAL A 190 6.12 7.31 -0.56
CA VAL A 190 6.24 7.62 -1.99
C VAL A 190 5.10 6.94 -2.77
N ASN A 191 4.24 7.73 -3.44
CA ASN A 191 3.20 7.19 -4.32
C ASN A 191 3.74 6.97 -5.73
N ALA A 192 4.42 5.85 -5.95
CA ALA A 192 5.01 5.50 -7.23
C ALA A 192 5.16 3.99 -7.41
N GLY A 193 5.13 3.54 -8.66
CA GLY A 193 5.50 2.19 -9.03
C GLY A 193 7.02 2.01 -9.11
N ALA A 194 7.48 0.77 -9.01
CA ALA A 194 8.88 0.38 -9.15
C ALA A 194 9.12 -0.27 -10.52
N CYS A 195 9.79 0.45 -11.43
CA CYS A 195 10.10 0.02 -12.80
C CYS A 195 11.13 0.96 -13.45
N GLU A 196 11.60 0.63 -14.65
CA GLU A 196 12.69 1.36 -15.30
C GLU A 196 12.33 2.83 -15.64
N SER A 197 11.13 3.10 -16.17
CA SER A 197 10.71 4.46 -16.53
C SER A 197 9.21 4.56 -16.83
N GLY A 198 8.72 5.79 -16.99
CA GLY A 198 7.35 6.07 -17.41
C GLY A 198 6.35 6.15 -16.26
N ASN A 199 5.12 5.73 -16.53
CA ASN A 199 4.03 5.65 -15.57
C ASN A 199 3.49 4.22 -15.55
N VAL A 200 2.98 3.80 -14.39
CA VAL A 200 2.28 2.52 -14.25
C VAL A 200 0.80 2.79 -14.08
N THR A 201 -0.03 2.05 -14.81
CA THR A 201 -1.49 2.12 -14.70
C THR A 201 -1.96 1.02 -13.76
N TYR A 202 -2.59 1.41 -12.65
CA TYR A 202 -3.19 0.47 -11.70
C TYR A 202 -4.69 0.37 -11.93
N GLU A 203 -5.16 -0.87 -12.02
CA GLU A 203 -6.57 -1.20 -12.07
C GLU A 203 -7.07 -1.37 -10.64
N LEU A 204 -7.71 -0.32 -10.10
CA LEU A 204 -8.36 -0.39 -8.79
C LEU A 204 -9.59 -1.28 -8.94
N TRP A 205 -9.55 -2.43 -8.26
CA TRP A 205 -10.67 -3.35 -8.19
C TRP A 205 -11.64 -2.88 -7.11
N PRO A 206 -12.89 -2.58 -7.47
CA PRO A 206 -13.89 -2.30 -6.46
C PRO A 206 -14.08 -3.51 -5.55
N PRO A 207 -14.30 -3.32 -4.24
CA PRO A 207 -14.52 -4.41 -3.28
C PRO A 207 -15.90 -5.09 -3.44
N ILE A 208 -16.43 -5.16 -4.66
CA ILE A 208 -17.79 -5.62 -4.94
C ILE A 208 -17.83 -7.15 -4.95
N GLN A 209 -18.47 -7.73 -3.94
CA GLN A 209 -19.14 -9.03 -4.08
C GLN A 209 -20.54 -8.80 -4.67
N GLY A 210 -20.74 -9.27 -5.91
CA GLY A 210 -22.07 -9.47 -6.50
C GLY A 210 -22.71 -8.25 -7.19
N GLY A 211 -22.36 -8.02 -8.46
CA GLY A 211 -23.21 -7.22 -9.36
C GLY A 211 -22.49 -6.60 -10.56
N ILE A 212 -22.61 -7.25 -11.72
CA ILE A 212 -22.55 -6.87 -13.17
C ILE A 212 -21.79 -5.60 -13.67
N LEU A 213 -21.41 -4.61 -12.86
CA LEU A 213 -20.61 -3.46 -13.29
C LEU A 213 -19.21 -3.48 -12.65
N ARG A 214 -18.28 -4.20 -13.28
CA ARG A 214 -16.84 -4.10 -13.02
C ARG A 214 -16.32 -2.78 -13.58
N ARG A 215 -16.48 -1.67 -12.85
CA ARG A 215 -15.86 -0.40 -13.25
C ARG A 215 -14.42 -0.40 -12.72
N ILE A 216 -13.49 -0.75 -13.59
CA ILE A 216 -12.06 -0.62 -13.32
C ILE A 216 -11.74 0.88 -13.30
N VAL A 217 -11.31 1.41 -12.15
CA VAL A 217 -10.74 2.76 -12.08
C VAL A 217 -9.26 2.60 -12.38
N ARG A 218 -8.79 3.27 -13.43
CA ARG A 218 -7.37 3.29 -13.79
C ARG A 218 -6.72 4.52 -13.21
N SER A 219 -5.73 4.33 -12.34
CA SER A 219 -4.87 5.43 -11.90
C SER A 219 -3.50 5.31 -12.53
N ASN A 220 -2.97 6.42 -13.02
CA ASN A 220 -1.60 6.50 -13.51
C ASN A 220 -0.73 7.13 -12.43
N VAL A 221 0.25 6.38 -11.95
CA VAL A 221 1.27 6.88 -11.03
C VAL A 221 2.63 6.88 -11.68
N PRO A 222 3.51 7.83 -11.32
CA PRO A 222 4.86 7.85 -11.83
C PRO A 222 5.58 6.56 -11.45
N CYS A 223 6.50 6.16 -12.31
CA CYS A 223 7.39 5.06 -12.05
C CYS A 223 8.79 5.54 -11.70
N LEU A 224 9.41 4.91 -10.70
CA LEU A 224 10.77 5.21 -10.27
C LEU A 224 11.65 3.97 -10.40
N SER A 225 12.78 4.15 -11.08
CA SER A 225 13.84 3.15 -11.09
C SER A 225 14.67 3.22 -9.81
N LEU A 226 15.39 2.14 -9.51
CA LEU A 226 16.25 2.09 -8.34
C LEU A 226 17.32 3.20 -8.38
N GLN A 227 17.90 3.49 -9.54
CA GLN A 227 18.84 4.60 -9.70
C GLN A 227 18.19 5.95 -9.39
N ARG A 228 16.96 6.16 -9.84
CA ARG A 228 16.23 7.41 -9.59
C ARG A 228 15.95 7.57 -8.10
N ILE A 229 15.59 6.50 -7.39
CA ILE A 229 15.39 6.52 -5.94
C ILE A 229 16.69 6.90 -5.22
N TYR A 230 17.82 6.28 -5.60
CA TYR A 230 19.12 6.64 -5.05
C TYR A 230 19.46 8.12 -5.26
N ASN A 231 19.20 8.66 -6.44
CA ASN A 231 19.45 10.07 -6.73
C ASN A 231 18.51 10.99 -5.93
N MET A 232 17.22 10.67 -5.89
CA MET A 232 16.20 11.49 -5.21
C MET A 232 16.41 11.57 -3.70
N PHE A 233 16.84 10.48 -3.07
CA PHE A 233 17.08 10.41 -1.63
C PHE A 233 18.55 10.53 -1.24
N ALA A 234 19.42 10.88 -2.20
CA ALA A 234 20.87 11.01 -2.03
C ALA A 234 21.50 9.80 -1.31
N LEU A 235 21.06 8.59 -1.69
CA LEU A 235 21.46 7.35 -1.03
C LEU A 235 22.88 6.98 -1.39
N GLN A 236 23.69 6.74 -0.35
CA GLN A 236 25.02 6.14 -0.51
C GLN A 236 24.92 4.62 -0.50
N GLU A 237 24.08 4.08 0.38
CA GLU A 237 23.89 2.64 0.58
C GLU A 237 22.44 2.37 1.01
N LEU A 238 21.93 1.18 0.70
CA LEU A 238 20.69 0.63 1.24
C LEU A 238 21.01 -0.58 2.10
N SER A 239 20.53 -0.53 3.34
CA SER A 239 20.71 -1.58 4.32
C SER A 239 19.83 -2.78 3.98
N VAL A 240 18.57 -2.50 3.62
CA VAL A 240 17.60 -3.50 3.19
C VAL A 240 16.76 -2.95 2.03
N LEU A 241 16.62 -3.77 0.98
CA LEU A 241 15.61 -3.60 -0.06
C LEU A 241 14.55 -4.68 0.14
N LYS A 242 13.34 -4.29 0.57
CA LYS A 242 12.18 -5.18 0.61
C LYS A 242 11.41 -5.08 -0.70
N LEU A 243 11.08 -6.23 -1.30
CA LEU A 243 10.33 -6.36 -2.55
C LEU A 243 9.11 -7.25 -2.35
N ASP A 244 7.93 -6.69 -2.52
CA ASP A 244 6.67 -7.42 -2.54
C ASP A 244 5.65 -6.52 -3.23
N CYS A 245 5.70 -6.51 -4.56
CA CYS A 245 4.98 -5.57 -5.40
C CYS A 245 4.11 -6.28 -6.45
N GLU A 246 3.71 -7.52 -6.15
CA GLU A 246 2.74 -8.30 -6.89
C GLU A 246 3.11 -8.44 -8.39
N GLY A 247 4.41 -8.66 -8.68
CA GLY A 247 4.91 -8.98 -10.03
C GLY A 247 5.92 -7.99 -10.63
N CYS A 248 6.31 -6.93 -9.91
CA CYS A 248 7.33 -5.99 -10.39
C CYS A 248 8.77 -6.37 -9.99
N GLU A 249 8.95 -7.33 -9.08
CA GLU A 249 10.17 -7.53 -8.29
C GLU A 249 11.39 -7.78 -9.17
N PHE A 250 11.28 -8.76 -10.08
CA PHE A 250 12.35 -9.10 -11.02
C PHE A 250 12.62 -7.99 -12.02
N SER A 251 11.58 -7.35 -12.56
CA SER A 251 11.77 -6.27 -13.55
C SER A 251 12.49 -5.09 -12.95
N PHE A 252 12.28 -4.86 -11.66
CA PHE A 252 12.86 -3.76 -10.93
C PHE A 252 14.35 -3.98 -10.61
N ILE A 253 14.74 -5.19 -10.21
CA ILE A 253 16.15 -5.49 -9.87
C ILE A 253 17.00 -5.93 -11.07
N THR A 254 16.40 -6.44 -12.14
CA THR A 254 17.14 -6.82 -13.37
C THR A 254 17.18 -5.69 -14.41
N SER A 255 16.66 -4.51 -14.06
CA SER A 255 16.60 -3.36 -14.93
C SER A 255 18.02 -2.81 -15.21
N GLN A 256 18.20 -2.17 -16.37
CA GLN A 256 19.52 -1.63 -16.74
C GLN A 256 20.02 -0.59 -15.73
N SER A 257 19.12 0.27 -15.24
CA SER A 257 19.48 1.28 -14.24
C SER A 257 19.68 0.72 -12.82
N ALA A 258 19.30 -0.54 -12.54
CA ALA A 258 19.46 -1.13 -11.22
C ALA A 258 20.89 -1.59 -10.91
N GLU A 259 21.73 -1.85 -11.92
CA GLU A 259 23.04 -2.50 -11.72
C GLU A 259 23.96 -1.75 -10.72
N GLY A 260 24.15 -0.44 -10.91
CA GLY A 260 25.00 0.38 -10.03
C GLY A 260 24.45 0.50 -8.60
N PRO A 261 23.17 0.85 -8.42
CA PRO A 261 22.51 0.88 -7.11
C PRO A 261 22.53 -0.44 -6.37
N LEU A 262 22.24 -1.57 -7.04
CA LEU A 262 22.16 -2.89 -6.41
C LEU A 262 23.47 -3.30 -5.73
N ARG A 263 24.62 -2.99 -6.33
CA ARG A 263 25.94 -3.23 -5.71
C ARG A 263 26.11 -2.54 -4.35
N ARG A 264 25.25 -1.57 -4.02
CA ARG A 264 25.21 -0.82 -2.76
C ARG A 264 23.97 -1.16 -1.92
N VAL A 265 23.36 -2.32 -2.16
CA VAL A 265 22.32 -2.92 -1.34
C VAL A 265 22.95 -4.05 -0.53
N ARG A 266 22.88 -3.97 0.80
CA ARG A 266 23.45 -5.01 1.66
C ARG A 266 22.60 -6.28 1.66
N LYS A 267 21.28 -6.13 1.73
CA LYS A 267 20.35 -7.26 1.87
C LYS A 267 19.06 -7.02 1.08
N ILE A 268 18.55 -8.07 0.44
CA ILE A 268 17.25 -8.04 -0.24
C ILE A 268 16.34 -9.03 0.47
N VAL A 269 15.11 -8.61 0.79
CA VAL A 269 14.09 -9.46 1.42
C VAL A 269 12.79 -9.33 0.64
N GLY A 270 11.92 -10.34 0.62
CA GLY A 270 10.66 -10.18 -0.09
C GLY A 270 9.92 -11.45 -0.45
N GLU A 271 8.79 -11.23 -1.11
CA GLU A 271 8.04 -12.25 -1.84
C GLU A 271 8.27 -12.04 -3.35
N PHE A 272 8.72 -13.09 -4.02
CA PHE A 272 9.01 -13.03 -5.46
C PHE A 272 7.93 -13.79 -6.21
N HIS A 273 6.99 -13.03 -6.75
CA HIS A 273 5.86 -13.55 -7.51
C HIS A 273 6.30 -14.12 -8.87
N ASP A 274 5.55 -15.13 -9.36
CA ASP A 274 5.95 -16.03 -10.46
C ASP A 274 6.59 -15.31 -11.66
N PRO A 275 7.87 -15.59 -11.98
CA PRO A 275 8.55 -15.00 -13.12
C PRO A 275 7.97 -15.43 -14.48
N SER A 276 7.10 -16.45 -14.55
CA SER A 276 6.42 -16.85 -15.80
C SER A 276 5.53 -15.73 -16.38
N LEU A 277 5.12 -14.77 -15.56
CA LEU A 277 4.33 -13.60 -15.96
C LEU A 277 5.20 -12.49 -16.57
N VAL A 278 6.53 -12.56 -16.47
CA VAL A 278 7.45 -11.55 -17.00
C VAL A 278 8.66 -12.20 -17.68
N LYS A 279 8.80 -12.01 -18.98
CA LYS A 279 9.91 -12.60 -19.77
C LYS A 279 11.26 -11.97 -19.37
N PHE A 280 12.08 -12.69 -18.62
CA PHE A 280 13.49 -12.37 -18.38
C PHE A 280 14.44 -13.38 -19.00
N SER A 281 15.70 -12.98 -19.22
CA SER A 281 16.80 -13.91 -19.44
C SER A 281 17.28 -14.44 -18.09
N ALA A 282 17.38 -15.76 -17.94
CA ALA A 282 17.73 -16.44 -16.68
C ALA A 282 19.06 -15.97 -16.04
N ILE A 283 19.97 -15.38 -16.84
CA ILE A 283 21.31 -14.95 -16.41
C ILE A 283 21.28 -13.74 -15.45
N SER A 284 20.37 -12.77 -15.65
CA SER A 284 20.32 -11.57 -14.81
C SER A 284 19.82 -11.87 -13.40
N VAL A 285 18.87 -12.80 -13.30
CA VAL A 285 18.29 -13.26 -12.03
C VAL A 285 19.34 -14.01 -11.21
N GLU A 286 20.01 -15.02 -11.79
CA GLU A 286 21.08 -15.75 -11.08
C GLU A 286 22.26 -14.87 -10.66
N GLN A 287 22.56 -13.81 -11.40
CA GLN A 287 23.61 -12.86 -11.03
C GLN A 287 23.19 -11.98 -9.85
N ALA A 288 21.96 -11.48 -9.84
CA ALA A 288 21.41 -10.74 -8.70
C ALA A 288 21.34 -11.62 -7.44
N LEU A 289 20.92 -12.87 -7.58
CA LEU A 289 20.82 -13.84 -6.47
C LEU A 289 22.20 -14.25 -5.91
N ARG A 290 23.24 -14.33 -6.75
CA ARG A 290 24.61 -14.65 -6.28
C ARG A 290 25.30 -13.47 -5.62
N ALA A 291 24.94 -12.24 -5.99
CA ALA A 291 25.60 -11.03 -5.48
C ALA A 291 25.07 -10.57 -4.11
N HIS A 292 23.88 -11.01 -3.71
CA HIS A 292 23.19 -10.52 -2.52
C HIS A 292 22.70 -11.65 -1.61
N GLU A 293 22.64 -11.37 -0.30
CA GLU A 293 21.90 -12.22 0.63
C GLU A 293 20.40 -11.97 0.41
N ILE A 294 19.69 -12.95 -0.17
CA ILE A 294 18.26 -12.87 -0.46
C ILE A 294 17.48 -13.76 0.49
N MET A 295 16.52 -13.19 1.22
CA MET A 295 15.56 -13.94 2.05
C MET A 295 14.18 -13.90 1.39
N CYS A 296 13.60 -15.07 1.16
CA CYS A 296 12.27 -15.22 0.55
C CYS A 296 11.24 -15.69 1.58
N ALA A 297 10.01 -15.20 1.47
CA ALA A 297 8.89 -15.70 2.27
C ALA A 297 8.62 -17.20 2.02
N PRO A 298 8.16 -17.98 3.02
CA PRO A 298 7.90 -19.41 2.88
C PRO A 298 6.85 -19.71 1.79
N GLY A 299 7.18 -20.59 0.84
CA GLY A 299 6.27 -21.00 -0.24
C GLY A 299 6.64 -20.49 -1.64
N ASN A 300 7.62 -19.60 -1.74
CA ASN A 300 8.13 -19.11 -3.02
C ASN A 300 9.07 -20.11 -3.71
N LEU A 301 8.70 -20.59 -4.90
CA LEU A 301 9.46 -21.53 -5.74
C LEU A 301 10.37 -20.83 -6.76
N VAL A 302 10.96 -19.70 -6.38
CA VAL A 302 11.80 -18.92 -7.29
C VAL A 302 13.22 -19.49 -7.36
N LEU A 303 13.76 -19.58 -8.59
CA LEU A 303 15.15 -19.95 -8.87
C LEU A 303 16.10 -19.11 -7.98
N GLY A 304 16.87 -19.77 -7.12
CA GLY A 304 17.84 -19.15 -6.20
C GLY A 304 17.30 -18.60 -4.88
N CYS A 305 16.00 -18.76 -4.58
CA CYS A 305 15.53 -18.78 -3.19
C CYS A 305 16.04 -20.06 -2.53
N HIS A 306 17.24 -20.02 -1.95
CA HIS A 306 17.63 -21.06 -1.01
C HIS A 306 16.78 -20.86 0.25
N HIS A 307 15.96 -21.86 0.62
CA HIS A 307 15.57 -21.99 2.02
C HIS A 307 16.85 -21.82 2.83
N PRO A 308 16.95 -20.86 3.77
CA PRO A 308 18.06 -20.89 4.70
C PRO A 308 17.98 -22.28 5.34
N ALA A 309 19.04 -23.07 5.17
CA ALA A 309 19.27 -24.19 6.05
C ALA A 309 19.22 -23.60 7.46
N TRP A 310 18.09 -23.81 8.13
CA TRP A 310 17.87 -23.36 9.50
C TRP A 310 19.02 -23.93 10.33
N PRO A 311 19.81 -23.10 11.04
CA PRO A 311 20.85 -23.63 11.88
C PRO A 311 20.26 -24.06 13.22
N TYR A 312 19.19 -24.86 13.23
CA TYR A 312 18.80 -25.71 14.36
C TYR A 312 18.02 -26.90 13.81
N GLN A 313 18.43 -28.08 14.29
CA GLN A 313 18.06 -29.44 13.92
C GLN A 313 16.56 -29.68 13.71
#